data_AF-A0A4Q1ZXU1-F1
#
_entry.id   AF-A0A4Q1ZXU1-F1
#
_cell.length_a   1.000
_cell.length_b   1.000
_cell.length_c   1.000
_cell.angle_alpha   90.00
_cell.angle_beta   90.00
_cell.angle_gamma   90.00
#
_symmetry.space_group_name_H-M   'P 1'
#
loop_
_entity.id
_entity.type
_entity.pdbx_description
1 polymer ?
#
loop_
_entity_poly.entity_id
_entity_poly.type
_entity_poly.pdbx_seq_one_letter_code
_entity_poly.pdbx_strand_id
1 'polypeptide(L)'
;MLVKCEKCGKFFGADDSSQTLCSACSTDVSKAQKIFKTGDIEEQKFLLARDVVYDHPDIAPDALIEQVSEAGLELSIKDVLTYVRDGRLTMKSVEGGVFCEDCGKKIFGGRLCSSCKSKLEKAITSKNKKDAGSTREVDGGSQSRKKAGMHTRSDD
;
A
#
# COMPACT_ATOMS: atom_id res chain seq x y z
N MET A 1 27.06 31.11 -0.48
CA MET A 1 26.56 30.93 0.91
C MET A 1 25.52 29.82 0.92
N LEU A 2 25.39 29.01 1.98
CA LEU A 2 24.37 27.97 2.02
C LEU A 2 23.03 28.59 2.45
N VAL A 3 22.07 28.65 1.53
CA VAL A 3 20.78 29.31 1.72
C VAL A 3 19.67 28.26 1.68
N LYS A 4 18.67 28.42 2.55
CA LYS A 4 17.48 27.55 2.55
C LYS A 4 16.53 28.03 1.45
N CYS A 5 16.22 27.16 0.49
CA CYS A 5 15.26 27.46 -0.58
C CYS A 5 13.87 27.74 -0.01
N GLU A 6 13.29 28.90 -0.33
CA GLU A 6 11.96 29.29 0.18
C GLU A 6 10.84 28.38 -0.35
N LYS A 7 11.02 27.76 -1.53
CA LYS A 7 10.01 26.89 -2.16
C LYS A 7 10.04 25.43 -1.72
N CYS A 8 11.21 24.84 -1.50
CA CYS A 8 11.31 23.40 -1.17
C CYS A 8 12.02 23.12 0.16
N GLY A 9 12.48 24.15 0.87
CA GLY A 9 13.15 24.03 2.17
C GLY A 9 14.54 23.40 2.12
N LYS A 10 15.04 23.00 0.93
CA LYS A 10 16.37 22.41 0.77
C LYS A 10 17.46 23.48 0.83
N PHE A 11 18.56 23.15 1.46
CA PHE A 11 19.75 23.98 1.48
C PHE A 11 20.52 23.84 0.16
N PHE A 12 20.85 24.97 -0.47
CA PHE A 12 21.63 25.00 -1.71
C PHE A 12 22.68 26.10 -1.65
N GLY A 13 23.73 25.97 -2.47
CA GLY A 13 24.75 27.00 -2.59
C GLY A 13 24.24 28.12 -3.50
N ALA A 14 24.01 29.31 -2.94
CA ALA A 14 23.68 30.50 -3.70
C ALA A 14 24.96 31.23 -4.14
N ASP A 15 25.00 31.62 -5.42
CA ASP A 15 26.08 32.42 -6.01
C ASP A 15 25.94 33.92 -5.70
N ASP A 16 24.70 34.41 -5.61
CA ASP A 16 24.37 35.77 -5.25
C ASP A 16 23.46 35.85 -4.01
N SER A 17 23.52 36.98 -3.30
CA SER A 17 22.72 37.21 -2.09
C SER A 17 21.22 37.36 -2.37
N SER A 18 20.84 37.60 -3.63
CA SER A 18 19.44 37.69 -4.09
C SER A 18 18.83 36.34 -4.48
N GLN A 19 19.62 35.27 -4.57
CA GLN A 19 19.13 33.96 -4.96
C GLN A 19 18.52 33.21 -3.78
N THR A 20 17.19 33.25 -3.66
CA THR A 20 16.45 32.58 -2.58
C THR A 20 15.84 31.23 -2.99
N LEU A 21 15.93 30.88 -4.27
CA LEU A 21 15.43 29.63 -4.85
C LEU A 21 16.56 28.80 -5.45
N CYS A 22 16.56 27.49 -5.19
CA CYS A 22 17.55 26.59 -5.79
C CYS A 22 17.35 26.46 -7.30
N SER A 23 18.38 26.07 -8.05
CA SER A 23 18.34 25.91 -9.52
C SER A 23 17.23 24.99 -10.02
N ALA A 24 16.85 23.98 -9.22
CA ALA A 24 15.65 23.20 -9.47
C ALA A 24 14.39 24.05 -9.28
N CYS A 25 14.18 24.69 -8.13
CA CYS A 25 13.00 25.52 -7.85
C CYS A 25 12.88 26.84 -8.65
N SER A 26 13.98 27.38 -9.16
CA SER A 26 13.99 28.57 -10.01
C SER A 26 13.57 28.23 -11.44
N THR A 27 13.86 27.02 -11.90
CA THR A 27 13.41 26.48 -13.20
C THR A 27 12.11 25.68 -13.08
N ASP A 28 11.75 25.23 -11.89
CA ASP A 28 10.48 24.60 -11.55
C ASP A 28 9.43 25.66 -11.17
N VAL A 29 8.73 26.17 -12.18
CA VAL A 29 7.29 26.50 -12.04
C VAL A 29 6.44 25.25 -11.71
N SER A 30 7.05 24.06 -11.72
CA SER A 30 6.37 22.76 -11.86
C SER A 30 6.21 21.94 -10.58
N LYS A 31 6.17 22.54 -9.37
CA LYS A 31 5.84 21.78 -8.14
C LYS A 31 4.59 22.19 -7.37
N ALA A 32 4.10 23.41 -7.57
CA ALA A 32 2.75 23.80 -7.13
C ALA A 32 1.80 23.99 -8.33
N GLN A 33 2.32 24.41 -9.49
CA GLN A 33 1.56 24.63 -10.73
C GLN A 33 1.66 23.43 -11.70
N LYS A 34 1.72 22.19 -11.20
CA LYS A 34 1.72 20.97 -12.02
C LYS A 34 0.42 20.15 -11.88
N ILE A 35 -0.64 20.77 -11.39
CA ILE A 35 -2.01 20.23 -11.50
C ILE A 35 -2.70 20.81 -12.76
N PHE A 36 -2.30 22.00 -13.21
CA PHE A 36 -3.03 22.75 -14.25
C PHE A 36 -2.57 22.52 -15.70
N LYS A 37 -1.64 21.58 -15.98
CA LYS A 37 -1.01 21.45 -17.32
C LYS A 37 -1.38 20.18 -18.10
N THR A 38 -2.07 19.23 -17.49
CA THR A 38 -2.74 18.13 -18.20
C THR A 38 -4.23 18.48 -18.31
N GLY A 39 -4.78 18.45 -19.52
CA GLY A 39 -6.14 18.92 -19.83
C GLY A 39 -7.26 18.01 -19.31
N ASP A 40 -6.94 17.09 -18.40
CA ASP A 40 -7.83 16.06 -17.92
C ASP A 40 -8.39 16.45 -16.56
N ILE A 41 -9.63 16.94 -16.59
CA ILE A 41 -10.38 17.37 -15.39
C ILE A 41 -10.41 16.22 -14.36
N GLU A 42 -10.48 14.97 -14.80
CA GLU A 42 -10.48 13.80 -13.91
C GLU A 42 -9.15 13.60 -13.16
N GLU A 43 -8.02 13.91 -13.78
CA GLU A 43 -6.72 13.82 -13.11
C GLU A 43 -6.61 14.90 -12.03
N GLN A 44 -7.08 16.12 -12.33
CA GLN A 44 -7.10 17.22 -11.37
C GLN A 44 -7.95 16.90 -10.14
N LYS A 45 -9.14 16.33 -10.37
CA LYS A 45 -10.03 15.84 -9.31
C LYS A 45 -9.32 14.82 -8.41
N PHE A 46 -8.66 13.83 -9.02
CA PHE A 46 -7.95 12.79 -8.29
C PHE A 46 -6.77 13.34 -7.48
N LEU A 47 -5.96 14.22 -8.08
CA LEU A 47 -4.79 14.81 -7.43
C LEU A 47 -5.20 15.61 -6.19
N LEU A 48 -6.23 16.43 -6.31
CA LEU A 48 -6.73 17.21 -5.19
C LEU A 48 -7.30 16.32 -4.09
N ALA A 49 -8.12 15.33 -4.45
CA ALA A 49 -8.65 14.37 -3.48
C ALA A 49 -7.54 13.62 -2.73
N ARG A 50 -6.48 13.23 -3.44
CA ARG A 50 -5.32 12.55 -2.84
C ARG A 50 -4.61 13.43 -1.84
N ASP A 51 -4.40 14.70 -2.18
CA ASP A 51 -3.67 15.64 -1.34
C ASP A 51 -4.48 15.93 -0.05
N VAL A 52 -5.79 16.15 -0.16
CA VAL A 52 -6.68 16.32 1.01
C VAL A 52 -6.69 15.09 1.92
N VAL A 53 -6.78 13.87 1.36
CA VAL A 53 -6.74 12.62 2.13
C VAL A 53 -5.38 12.40 2.79
N TYR A 54 -4.30 12.86 2.16
CA TYR A 54 -2.95 12.78 2.74
C TYR A 54 -2.81 13.66 3.98
N ASP A 55 -3.31 14.89 3.93
CA ASP A 55 -3.30 15.82 5.06
C ASP A 55 -4.31 15.42 6.16
N HIS A 56 -5.44 14.81 5.76
CA HIS A 56 -6.52 14.40 6.65
C HIS A 56 -6.95 12.94 6.39
N PRO A 57 -6.23 11.93 6.93
CA PRO A 57 -6.51 10.51 6.66
C PRO A 57 -7.84 10.01 7.25
N ASP A 58 -8.40 10.77 8.21
CA ASP A 58 -9.65 10.49 8.91
C ASP A 58 -10.85 11.26 8.29
N ILE A 59 -10.65 11.96 7.17
CA ILE A 59 -11.70 12.74 6.50
C ILE A 59 -12.83 11.84 6.00
N ALA A 60 -14.08 12.28 6.20
CA ALA A 60 -15.25 11.64 5.64
C ALA A 60 -15.35 11.90 4.12
N PRO A 61 -15.95 10.98 3.34
CA PRO A 61 -16.11 11.16 1.90
C PRO A 61 -16.88 12.44 1.54
N ASP A 62 -17.89 12.82 2.32
CA ASP A 62 -18.67 14.04 2.07
C ASP A 62 -17.84 15.31 2.26
N ALA A 63 -17.03 15.36 3.32
CA ALA A 63 -16.11 16.47 3.58
C ALA A 63 -14.99 16.57 2.53
N LEU A 64 -14.52 15.42 2.01
CA LEU A 64 -13.57 15.40 0.89
C LEU A 64 -14.18 16.02 -0.37
N ILE A 65 -15.44 15.70 -0.67
CA ILE A 65 -16.15 16.25 -1.83
C ILE A 65 -16.35 17.75 -1.68
N GLU A 66 -16.69 18.23 -0.49
CA GLU A 66 -16.83 19.65 -0.19
C GLU A 66 -15.53 20.41 -0.47
N GLN A 67 -14.39 19.95 0.08
CA GLN A 67 -13.10 20.60 -0.16
C GLN A 67 -12.70 20.62 -1.64
N VAL A 68 -13.01 19.56 -2.38
CA VAL A 68 -12.71 19.51 -3.82
C VAL A 68 -13.64 20.44 -4.61
N SER A 69 -14.90 20.54 -4.20
CA SER A 69 -15.87 21.47 -4.77
C SER A 69 -15.48 22.93 -4.53
N GLU A 70 -14.95 23.27 -3.35
CA GLU A 70 -14.44 24.61 -3.03
C GLU A 70 -13.27 25.02 -3.95
N ALA A 71 -12.47 24.06 -4.41
CA ALA A 71 -11.41 24.29 -5.38
C ALA A 71 -11.90 24.42 -6.84
N GLY A 72 -13.21 24.33 -7.08
CA GLY A 72 -13.83 24.47 -8.41
C GLY A 72 -13.91 23.16 -9.21
N LEU A 73 -13.76 22.00 -8.56
CA LEU A 73 -13.84 20.69 -9.19
C LEU A 73 -14.99 19.88 -8.60
N GLU A 74 -15.86 19.33 -9.44
CA GLU A 74 -16.96 18.49 -8.96
C GLU A 74 -16.53 17.03 -8.83
N LEU A 75 -16.53 16.50 -7.61
CA LEU A 75 -16.33 15.09 -7.32
C LEU A 75 -17.62 14.44 -6.85
N SER A 76 -17.93 13.25 -7.37
CA SER A 76 -19.05 12.46 -6.87
C SER A 76 -18.59 11.43 -5.84
N ILE A 77 -19.49 11.05 -4.91
CA ILE A 77 -19.27 9.92 -3.98
C ILE A 77 -18.88 8.65 -4.75
N LYS A 78 -19.47 8.42 -5.92
CA LYS A 78 -19.14 7.29 -6.80
C LYS A 78 -17.67 7.30 -7.26
N ASP A 79 -17.12 8.48 -7.55
CA ASP A 79 -15.73 8.61 -8.01
C ASP A 79 -14.78 8.32 -6.86
N VAL A 80 -15.05 8.90 -5.68
CA VAL A 80 -14.28 8.65 -4.45
C VAL A 80 -14.29 7.15 -4.11
N LEU A 81 -15.46 6.51 -4.14
CA LEU A 81 -15.58 5.07 -3.91
C LEU A 81 -14.80 4.24 -4.95
N THR A 82 -14.79 4.68 -6.21
CA THR A 82 -14.02 4.04 -7.28
C THR A 82 -12.52 4.14 -7.03
N TYR A 83 -12.03 5.32 -6.64
CA TYR A 83 -10.62 5.51 -6.29
C TYR A 83 -10.19 4.67 -5.09
N VAL A 84 -11.05 4.51 -4.09
CA VAL A 84 -10.81 3.64 -2.94
C VAL A 84 -10.82 2.15 -3.34
N ARG A 85 -11.77 1.75 -4.19
CA ARG A 85 -11.88 0.37 -4.70
C ARG A 85 -10.68 -0.02 -5.57
N ASP A 86 -10.20 0.90 -6.41
CA ASP A 86 -9.00 0.75 -7.23
C ASP A 86 -7.72 0.81 -6.40
N GLY A 87 -7.80 1.19 -5.12
CA GLY A 87 -6.63 1.33 -4.23
C GLY A 87 -5.78 2.56 -4.53
N ARG A 88 -6.32 3.54 -5.28
CA ARG A 88 -5.67 4.81 -5.60
C ARG A 88 -5.78 5.82 -4.46
N LEU A 89 -6.83 5.72 -3.64
CA LEU A 89 -7.01 6.46 -2.39
C LEU A 89 -7.09 5.50 -1.22
N THR A 90 -6.50 5.88 -0.08
CA THR A 90 -6.59 5.13 1.16
C THR A 90 -7.16 6.05 2.24
N MET A 91 -8.43 5.85 2.59
CA MET A 91 -9.11 6.63 3.63
C MET A 91 -9.41 5.73 4.82
N LYS A 92 -9.35 6.25 6.04
CA LYS A 92 -9.66 5.45 7.24
C LYS A 92 -11.17 5.26 7.46
N SER A 93 -11.98 6.20 6.98
CA SER A 93 -13.44 6.13 7.10
C SER A 93 -14.08 6.39 5.75
N VAL A 94 -14.88 5.44 5.28
CA VAL A 94 -15.77 5.60 4.12
C VAL A 94 -17.16 5.29 4.62
N GLU A 95 -18.01 6.30 4.76
CA GLU A 95 -19.44 6.10 5.01
C GLU A 95 -20.03 5.39 3.78
N GLY A 96 -20.71 4.27 4.01
CA GLY A 96 -21.12 3.31 2.96
C GLY A 96 -20.17 2.12 2.77
N GLY A 97 -18.86 2.30 2.91
CA GLY A 97 -17.82 1.24 2.81
C GLY A 97 -17.74 0.54 1.46
N VAL A 98 -16.55 0.03 1.13
CA VAL A 98 -16.40 -0.93 0.03
C VAL A 98 -16.63 -2.32 0.63
N PHE A 99 -17.21 -3.26 -0.11
CA PHE A 99 -17.40 -4.63 0.37
C PHE A 99 -16.44 -5.58 -0.33
N CYS A 100 -15.88 -6.51 0.43
CA CYS A 100 -15.04 -7.57 -0.10
C CYS A 100 -15.84 -8.43 -1.08
N GLU A 101 -15.35 -8.62 -2.30
CA GLU A 101 -16.05 -9.39 -3.34
C GLU A 101 -16.19 -10.88 -2.99
N ASP A 102 -15.27 -11.42 -2.16
CA ASP A 102 -15.25 -12.84 -1.77
C ASP A 102 -16.10 -13.17 -0.53
N CYS A 103 -16.24 -12.24 0.42
CA CYS A 103 -16.89 -12.54 1.71
C CYS A 103 -17.87 -11.48 2.19
N GLY A 104 -18.07 -10.39 1.44
CA GLY A 104 -18.99 -9.31 1.80
C GLY A 104 -18.58 -8.49 3.04
N LYS A 105 -17.37 -8.68 3.59
CA LYS A 105 -16.89 -7.88 4.72
C LYS A 105 -16.64 -6.43 4.28
N LYS A 106 -17.02 -5.45 5.11
CA LYS A 106 -16.70 -4.04 4.91
C LYS A 106 -15.18 -3.83 4.91
N ILE A 107 -14.66 -3.27 3.83
CA ILE A 107 -13.26 -2.93 3.59
C ILE A 107 -13.14 -1.44 3.28
N PHE A 108 -12.00 -0.87 3.64
CA PHE A 108 -11.69 0.55 3.49
C PHE A 108 -10.76 0.82 2.29
N GLY A 109 -10.49 -0.22 1.48
CA GLY A 109 -9.67 -0.14 0.27
C GLY A 109 -9.46 -1.50 -0.40
N GLY A 110 -9.35 -1.50 -1.72
CA GLY A 110 -9.13 -2.69 -2.55
C GLY A 110 -10.39 -3.54 -2.82
N ARG A 111 -10.21 -4.71 -3.44
CA ARG A 111 -11.29 -5.66 -3.83
C ARG A 111 -11.54 -6.77 -2.80
N LEU A 112 -10.48 -7.17 -2.11
CA LEU A 112 -10.48 -8.28 -1.16
C LEU A 112 -10.05 -7.76 0.21
N CYS A 113 -10.69 -8.25 1.27
CA CYS A 113 -10.20 -8.02 2.62
C CYS A 113 -8.84 -8.71 2.82
N SER A 114 -8.08 -8.26 3.81
CA SER A 114 -6.77 -8.82 4.16
C SER A 114 -6.80 -10.34 4.34
N SER A 115 -7.86 -10.88 4.96
CA SER A 115 -8.03 -12.33 5.12
C SER A 115 -8.24 -13.06 3.78
N CYS A 116 -9.07 -12.54 2.88
CA CYS A 116 -9.32 -13.13 1.56
C CYS A 116 -8.08 -13.04 0.67
N LYS A 117 -7.36 -11.92 0.75
CA LYS A 117 -6.07 -11.74 0.06
C LYS A 117 -5.05 -12.80 0.50
N SER A 118 -4.87 -12.99 1.82
CA SER A 118 -3.94 -14.00 2.33
C SER A 118 -4.36 -15.43 1.98
N LYS A 119 -5.66 -15.75 1.90
CA LYS A 119 -6.14 -17.06 1.44
C LYS A 119 -5.78 -17.28 -0.02
N LEU A 120 -5.98 -16.28 -0.87
CA LEU A 120 -5.66 -16.34 -2.30
C LEU A 120 -4.16 -16.50 -2.52
N GLU A 121 -3.33 -15.71 -1.82
CA GLU A 121 -1.87 -15.82 -1.87
C GLU A 121 -1.40 -17.23 -1.49
N LYS A 122 -1.91 -17.77 -0.37
CA LYS A 122 -1.62 -19.15 0.06
C LYS A 122 -2.03 -20.20 -0.96
N ALA A 123 -3.19 -20.04 -1.60
CA ALA A 123 -3.66 -20.97 -2.63
C ALA A 123 -2.73 -20.97 -3.86
N ILE A 124 -2.23 -19.80 -4.27
CA ILE A 124 -1.26 -19.65 -5.36
C ILE A 124 0.10 -20.26 -4.96
N THR A 125 0.62 -19.94 -3.77
CA THR A 125 1.91 -20.49 -3.31
C THR A 125 1.86 -22.02 -3.14
N SER A 126 0.70 -22.54 -2.73
CA SER A 126 0.49 -23.98 -2.56
C SER A 126 0.37 -24.71 -3.89
N LYS A 127 -0.15 -24.08 -4.95
CA LYS A 127 -0.18 -24.65 -6.30
C LYS A 127 1.22 -24.72 -6.90
N ASN A 128 2.05 -23.67 -6.77
CA ASN A 128 3.45 -23.70 -7.23
C ASN A 128 4.33 -24.73 -6.52
N LYS A 129 3.94 -25.23 -5.34
CA LYS A 129 4.67 -26.31 -4.63
C LYS A 129 4.24 -27.71 -5.03
N LYS A 130 3.12 -27.88 -5.76
CA LYS A 130 2.62 -29.20 -6.15
C LYS A 130 3.20 -29.71 -7.47
N ASP A 131 3.89 -28.87 -8.24
CA ASP A 131 4.59 -29.29 -9.47
C ASP A 131 6.07 -29.66 -9.25
N ALA A 132 6.58 -29.58 -8.01
CA ALA A 132 7.99 -29.84 -7.68
C ALA A 132 8.22 -30.92 -6.60
N GLY A 133 7.25 -31.80 -6.36
CA GLY A 133 7.43 -32.83 -5.32
C GLY A 133 6.29 -33.82 -5.22
N SER A 134 6.15 -34.70 -6.22
CA SER A 134 5.42 -35.95 -6.04
C SER A 134 5.91 -37.04 -6.99
N THR A 135 7.20 -37.36 -6.91
CA THR A 135 7.65 -38.75 -7.07
C THR A 135 7.82 -39.38 -5.69
N ARG A 136 7.44 -40.65 -5.62
CA ARG A 136 7.20 -41.54 -4.47
C ARG A 136 8.44 -41.63 -3.54
N GLU A 137 8.30 -42.06 -2.28
CA GLU A 137 8.42 -43.48 -1.91
C GLU A 137 7.82 -43.79 -0.52
N VAL A 138 7.24 -44.98 -0.44
CA VAL A 138 6.77 -45.70 0.75
C VAL A 138 7.88 -46.66 1.15
N ASP A 139 8.20 -46.81 2.45
CA ASP A 139 8.39 -48.07 3.19
C ASP A 139 9.36 -47.93 4.39
N GLY A 140 9.01 -48.57 5.51
CA GLY A 140 9.95 -49.44 6.21
C GLY A 140 10.76 -48.94 7.42
N GLY A 141 10.22 -49.15 8.63
CA GLY A 141 10.96 -49.85 9.70
C GLY A 141 11.66 -49.06 10.82
N SER A 142 11.36 -49.43 12.08
CA SER A 142 12.34 -49.79 13.15
C SER A 142 11.64 -49.85 14.52
N GLN A 143 11.25 -51.04 14.99
CA GLN A 143 11.98 -51.87 15.97
C GLN A 143 11.99 -51.32 17.40
N SER A 144 11.09 -51.83 18.24
CA SER A 144 11.24 -51.83 19.70
C SER A 144 11.10 -53.27 20.20
N ARG A 145 12.23 -53.94 20.47
CA ARG A 145 12.28 -55.18 21.24
C ARG A 145 13.33 -55.04 22.33
N LYS A 146 12.84 -55.16 23.56
CA LYS A 146 13.55 -55.25 24.82
C LYS A 146 14.34 -56.56 24.90
N LYS A 147 15.50 -56.60 25.54
CA LYS A 147 15.80 -57.51 26.67
C LYS A 147 17.19 -57.31 27.26
N ALA A 148 17.25 -57.64 28.55
CA ALA A 148 18.30 -57.41 29.53
C ALA A 148 19.41 -58.48 29.52
N GLY A 149 20.51 -58.18 30.25
CA GLY A 149 21.36 -59.19 30.87
C GLY A 149 22.87 -58.95 30.71
N MET A 150 23.50 -58.29 31.69
CA MET A 150 24.94 -58.39 31.93
C MET A 150 25.15 -58.59 33.44
N HIS A 151 25.52 -59.82 33.82
CA HIS A 151 26.21 -60.12 35.07
C HIS A 151 27.42 -60.97 34.71
N THR A 152 28.54 -60.52 35.25
CA THR A 152 29.92 -60.94 35.05
C THR A 152 30.17 -62.35 35.58
N ARG A 153 31.04 -63.09 34.89
CA ARG A 153 31.60 -64.33 35.40
C ARG A 153 33.13 -64.19 35.41
N SER A 154 33.70 -64.53 36.55
CA SER A 154 35.12 -64.49 36.93
C SER A 154 35.99 -65.50 36.17
N ASP A 155 37.29 -65.49 36.54
CA ASP A 155 38.31 -66.56 36.47
C ASP A 155 39.41 -66.39 35.40
N ASP A 156 40.47 -65.63 35.72
CA ASP A 156 41.84 -66.08 36.07
C ASP A 156 42.74 -64.87 36.40
#